data_AF-A0A1G6MLB7-F1
#
_entry.id   AF-A0A1G6MLB7-F1
#
_cell.length_a   1.000
_cell.length_b   1.000
_cell.length_c   1.000
_cell.angle_alpha   90.00
_cell.angle_beta   90.00
_cell.angle_gamma   90.00
#
_symmetry.space_group_name_H-M   'P 1'
#
loop_
_entity.id
_entity.type
_entity.pdbx_description
1 polymer ?
#
loop_
_entity_poly.entity_id
_entity_poly.type
_entity_poly.pdbx_seq_one_letter_code
_entity_poly.pdbx_strand_id
1 'polypeptide(L)'
;MSEDDLATVLSNVASDARPATRVKIANSPETRAFLDVGLQLLCDDLLDHRGPDLMDDHDAGTRLFTGLSQARLIERAEHEDAHREHPRMLTVGMFRDRWRYKSRYTEDLIAYLLRPALVEHAIRDVADAARGLPEDLPFTELVRQLVARVMAVTLKDQLWSLQTVVWVALPNHPLVQTFLKVQHEQWIAYWTATYERLARRFDLQLRPEYTWHDVAEVFHATAEGARLRARVTGSAAVLSSGDDVLVGAIHMLVPGLFLNPESTARRS
;
A
#
# COMPACT_ATOMS: atom_id res chain seq x y z
N MET A 1 17.60 8.48 -6.48
CA MET A 1 16.36 7.70 -6.41
C MET A 1 16.23 7.00 -7.75
N SER A 2 16.24 5.67 -7.81
CA SER A 2 16.02 4.97 -9.08
C SER A 2 14.60 5.30 -9.51
N GLU A 3 14.45 6.02 -10.61
CA GLU A 3 13.14 6.40 -11.14
C GLU A 3 12.42 5.12 -11.58
N ASP A 4 11.26 4.82 -10.99
CA ASP A 4 10.46 3.64 -11.35
C ASP A 4 10.27 3.57 -12.87
N ASP A 5 10.73 2.51 -13.53
CA ASP A 5 10.51 2.29 -14.95
C ASP A 5 9.04 1.90 -15.20
N LEU A 6 8.23 2.91 -15.50
CA LEU A 6 6.80 2.78 -15.75
C LEU A 6 6.51 2.00 -17.04
N ALA A 7 7.46 1.86 -17.97
CA ALA A 7 7.23 1.10 -19.19
C ALA A 7 7.03 -0.41 -18.95
N THR A 8 7.47 -0.91 -17.78
CA THR A 8 7.28 -2.29 -17.33
C THR A 8 5.93 -2.52 -16.64
N VAL A 9 5.30 -1.44 -16.16
CA VAL A 9 4.04 -1.46 -15.39
C VAL A 9 2.86 -1.07 -16.28
N LEU A 10 3.02 -0.04 -17.09
CA LEU A 10 1.96 0.54 -17.93
C LEU A 10 1.92 -0.17 -19.28
N SER A 11 0.86 -0.94 -19.49
CA SER A 11 0.70 -1.77 -20.68
C SER A 11 -0.07 -1.07 -21.80
N ASN A 12 -0.88 -0.06 -21.47
CA ASN A 12 -1.79 0.58 -22.42
C ASN A 12 -1.31 1.95 -22.91
N VAL A 13 -0.41 2.61 -22.18
CA VAL A 13 0.15 3.92 -22.53
C VAL A 13 0.89 3.85 -23.86
N ALA A 14 0.52 4.75 -24.78
CA ALA A 14 1.06 4.84 -26.13
C ALA A 14 1.15 3.47 -26.84
N SER A 15 0.15 2.60 -26.61
CA SER A 15 0.14 1.21 -27.09
C SER A 15 0.25 1.07 -28.60
N ASP A 16 -0.17 2.08 -29.35
CA ASP A 16 -0.10 2.11 -30.83
C ASP A 16 1.26 2.66 -31.34
N ALA A 17 2.15 3.12 -30.45
CA ALA A 17 3.46 3.68 -30.81
C ALA A 17 4.55 2.60 -30.95
N ARG A 18 5.66 2.96 -31.63
CA ARG A 18 6.86 2.10 -31.70
C ARG A 18 7.41 1.81 -30.29
N PRO A 19 8.00 0.62 -30.02
CA PRO A 19 8.45 0.25 -28.68
C PRO A 19 9.34 1.29 -27.98
N ALA A 20 10.34 1.83 -28.68
CA ALA A 20 11.22 2.86 -28.13
C ALA A 20 10.49 4.17 -27.79
N THR A 21 9.48 4.54 -28.59
CA THR A 21 8.64 5.70 -28.33
C THR A 21 7.71 5.44 -27.14
N ARG A 22 7.13 4.24 -27.03
CA ARG A 22 6.30 3.83 -25.89
C ARG A 22 7.08 3.93 -24.58
N VAL A 23 8.30 3.40 -24.53
CA VAL A 23 9.16 3.46 -23.33
C VAL A 23 9.43 4.90 -22.90
N LYS A 24 9.73 5.79 -23.86
CA LYS A 24 9.94 7.22 -23.57
C LYS A 24 8.67 7.90 -23.05
N ILE A 25 7.52 7.62 -23.66
CA ILE A 25 6.23 8.21 -23.25
C ILE A 25 5.82 7.66 -21.87
N ALA A 26 5.94 6.36 -21.63
CA ALA A 26 5.58 5.74 -20.36
C ALA A 26 6.36 6.35 -19.19
N ASN A 27 7.65 6.61 -19.39
CA ASN A 27 8.54 7.23 -18.40
C ASN A 27 8.55 8.76 -18.44
N SER A 28 7.67 9.39 -19.22
CA SER A 28 7.65 10.86 -19.31
C SER A 28 7.05 11.48 -18.04
N PRO A 29 7.52 12.67 -17.62
CA PRO A 29 6.98 13.37 -16.45
C PRO A 29 5.47 13.63 -16.54
N GLU A 30 4.95 13.88 -17.75
CA GLU A 30 3.53 14.14 -17.96
C GLU A 30 2.70 12.87 -17.80
N THR A 31 3.20 11.70 -18.20
CA THR A 31 2.52 10.42 -17.96
C THR A 31 2.38 10.16 -16.47
N ARG A 32 3.47 10.36 -15.71
CA ARG A 32 3.44 10.26 -14.26
C ARG A 32 2.46 11.26 -13.65
N ALA A 33 2.49 12.51 -14.11
CA ALA A 33 1.58 13.56 -13.61
C ALA A 33 0.10 13.22 -13.87
N PHE A 34 -0.26 12.70 -15.04
CA PHE A 34 -1.64 12.25 -15.29
C PHE A 34 -2.08 11.12 -14.35
N LEU A 35 -1.19 10.20 -14.02
CA LEU A 35 -1.48 9.09 -13.12
C LEU A 35 -1.59 9.58 -11.67
N ASP A 36 -0.67 10.45 -11.23
CA ASP A 36 -0.70 11.05 -9.88
C ASP A 36 -2.00 11.84 -9.66
N VAL A 37 -2.40 12.67 -10.63
CA VAL A 37 -3.69 13.40 -10.58
C VAL A 37 -4.88 12.45 -10.54
N GLY A 38 -4.81 11.33 -11.27
CA GLY A 38 -5.82 10.28 -11.21
C GLY A 38 -5.95 9.65 -9.82
N LEU A 39 -4.82 9.34 -9.18
CA LEU A 39 -4.82 8.80 -7.82
C LEU A 39 -5.36 9.80 -6.79
N GLN A 40 -5.00 11.07 -6.92
CA GLN A 40 -5.52 12.13 -6.04
C GLN A 40 -7.04 12.27 -6.16
N LEU A 41 -7.59 12.28 -7.39
CA LEU A 41 -9.03 12.31 -7.60
C LEU A 41 -9.72 11.07 -7.01
N LEU A 42 -9.10 9.89 -7.10
CA LEU A 42 -9.64 8.69 -6.46
C LEU A 42 -9.60 8.77 -4.93
N CYS A 43 -8.55 9.35 -4.35
CA CYS A 43 -8.52 9.63 -2.91
C CYS A 43 -9.65 10.60 -2.51
N ASP A 44 -9.81 11.70 -3.26
CA ASP A 44 -10.86 12.69 -3.04
C ASP A 44 -12.26 12.04 -3.12
N ASP A 45 -12.49 11.19 -4.13
CA ASP A 45 -13.77 10.53 -4.37
C ASP A 45 -14.08 9.42 -3.36
N LEU A 46 -13.12 8.53 -3.09
CA LEU A 46 -13.36 7.27 -2.38
C LEU A 46 -12.99 7.32 -0.89
N LEU A 47 -12.07 8.19 -0.49
CA LEU A 47 -11.62 8.30 0.90
C LEU A 47 -12.19 9.54 1.60
N ASP A 48 -12.23 10.67 0.89
CA ASP A 48 -12.69 11.94 1.47
C ASP A 48 -14.16 12.26 1.15
N HIS A 49 -14.81 11.46 0.30
CA HIS A 49 -16.19 11.66 -0.17
C HIS A 49 -16.45 13.06 -0.76
N ARG A 50 -15.42 13.65 -1.39
CA ARG A 50 -15.48 14.95 -2.06
C ARG A 50 -15.81 14.83 -3.56
N GLY A 51 -16.01 13.61 -4.02
CA GLY A 51 -16.37 13.28 -5.39
C GLY A 51 -17.84 13.50 -5.73
N PRO A 52 -18.24 13.27 -7.00
CA PRO A 52 -19.65 13.20 -7.37
C PRO A 52 -20.36 12.14 -6.52
N ASP A 53 -21.61 12.39 -6.13
CA ASP A 53 -22.35 11.46 -5.27
C ASP A 53 -22.46 10.08 -5.92
N LEU A 54 -21.72 9.11 -5.36
CA LEU A 54 -21.67 7.74 -5.86
C LEU A 54 -22.88 6.91 -5.39
N MET A 55 -23.66 7.43 -4.43
CA MET A 55 -24.76 6.73 -3.75
C MET A 55 -26.10 6.82 -4.49
N ASP A 56 -26.22 7.65 -5.52
CA ASP A 56 -27.53 7.99 -6.09
C ASP A 56 -28.14 6.89 -6.98
N ASP A 57 -27.43 5.77 -7.25
CA ASP A 57 -27.92 4.78 -8.22
C ASP A 57 -27.32 3.35 -7.99
N HIS A 58 -28.13 2.30 -8.14
CA HIS A 58 -28.05 0.99 -7.46
C HIS A 58 -26.91 0.02 -7.86
N ASP A 59 -25.79 0.49 -8.43
CA ASP A 59 -24.75 -0.40 -9.00
C ASP A 59 -23.32 0.03 -8.60
N ALA A 60 -22.89 -0.38 -7.41
CA ALA A 60 -21.63 0.08 -6.79
C ALA A 60 -20.34 -0.44 -7.47
N GLY A 61 -20.38 -1.62 -8.10
CA GLY A 61 -19.18 -2.28 -8.65
C GLY A 61 -18.59 -1.62 -9.90
N THR A 62 -19.43 -0.99 -10.72
CA THR A 62 -19.03 -0.39 -12.01
C THR A 62 -18.57 1.06 -11.87
N ARG A 63 -18.56 1.63 -10.64
CA ARG A 63 -18.45 3.08 -10.41
C ARG A 63 -17.13 3.60 -9.88
N LEU A 64 -16.21 2.73 -9.45
CA LEU A 64 -14.94 3.13 -8.82
C LEU A 64 -14.18 4.22 -9.60
N PHE A 65 -14.22 4.13 -10.93
CA PHE A 65 -13.52 5.05 -11.84
C PHE A 65 -14.47 5.90 -12.69
N THR A 66 -15.78 5.89 -12.42
CA THR A 66 -16.76 6.65 -13.21
C THR A 66 -16.50 8.14 -13.11
N GLY A 67 -16.15 8.63 -11.91
CA GLY A 67 -15.79 10.02 -11.65
C GLY A 67 -14.52 10.51 -12.35
N LEU A 68 -13.68 9.61 -12.88
CA LEU A 68 -12.47 9.99 -13.62
C LEU A 68 -12.81 10.32 -15.08
N SER A 69 -12.69 11.58 -15.46
CA SER A 69 -12.82 12.02 -16.86
C SER A 69 -11.59 12.80 -17.28
N GLN A 70 -11.33 12.85 -18.59
CA GLN A 70 -10.23 13.67 -19.13
C GLN A 70 -10.36 15.13 -18.69
N ALA A 71 -11.56 15.70 -18.77
CA ALA A 71 -11.82 17.07 -18.35
C ALA A 71 -11.47 17.29 -16.87
N ARG A 72 -11.88 16.37 -15.99
CA ARG A 72 -11.63 16.48 -14.55
C ARG A 72 -10.15 16.31 -14.18
N LEU A 73 -9.42 15.47 -14.93
CA LEU A 73 -7.96 15.36 -14.79
C LEU A 73 -7.26 16.68 -15.15
N ILE A 74 -7.66 17.30 -16.25
CA ILE A 74 -7.07 18.59 -16.68
C ILE A 74 -7.44 19.70 -15.68
N GLU A 75 -8.70 19.81 -15.30
CA GLU A 75 -9.17 20.80 -14.31
C GLU A 75 -8.43 20.66 -12.97
N ARG A 76 -8.28 19.43 -12.46
CA ARG A 76 -7.53 19.18 -11.23
C ARG A 76 -6.06 19.57 -11.37
N ALA A 77 -5.43 19.23 -12.50
CA ALA A 77 -4.03 19.60 -12.76
C ALA A 77 -3.84 21.12 -12.84
N GLU A 78 -4.74 21.82 -13.55
CA GLU A 78 -4.74 23.29 -13.65
C GLU A 78 -4.87 23.94 -12.26
N HIS A 79 -5.76 23.40 -11.40
CA HIS A 79 -5.91 23.89 -10.04
C HIS A 79 -4.65 23.67 -9.18
N GLU A 80 -4.01 22.50 -9.25
CA GLU A 80 -2.77 22.22 -8.50
C GLU A 80 -1.59 23.07 -8.95
N ASP A 81 -1.52 23.34 -10.25
CA ASP A 81 -0.39 24.03 -10.85
C ASP A 81 -0.56 25.56 -10.84
N ALA A 82 -1.75 26.08 -10.50
CA ALA A 82 -2.04 27.51 -10.41
C ALA A 82 -1.09 28.30 -9.48
N HIS A 83 -0.49 27.62 -8.51
CA HIS A 83 0.43 28.21 -7.53
C HIS A 83 1.88 27.78 -7.69
N ARG A 84 2.22 27.10 -8.80
CA ARG A 84 3.57 26.60 -9.03
C ARG A 84 4.37 27.56 -9.91
N GLU A 85 5.64 27.71 -9.57
CA GLU A 85 6.60 28.50 -10.35
C GLU A 85 6.76 27.93 -11.77
N HIS A 86 6.63 26.61 -11.93
CA HIS A 86 6.66 25.91 -13.21
C HIS A 86 5.45 24.95 -13.31
N PRO A 87 4.30 25.41 -13.84
CA PRO A 87 3.10 24.59 -14.02
C PRO A 87 3.37 23.37 -14.91
N ARG A 88 2.85 22.19 -14.53
CA ARG A 88 2.88 21.02 -15.42
C ARG A 88 1.76 21.21 -16.44
N MET A 89 2.10 21.64 -17.65
CA MET A 89 1.10 21.85 -18.70
C MET A 89 0.57 20.51 -19.22
N LEU A 90 -0.42 19.93 -18.53
CA LEU A 90 -1.17 18.78 -18.99
C LEU A 90 -2.30 19.24 -19.92
N THR A 91 -2.45 18.58 -21.07
CA THR A 91 -3.49 18.94 -22.05
C THR A 91 -4.30 17.72 -22.47
N VAL A 92 -5.52 17.95 -22.96
CA VAL A 92 -6.37 16.88 -23.53
C VAL A 92 -5.67 16.18 -24.69
N GLY A 93 -4.93 16.91 -25.54
CA GLY A 93 -4.14 16.34 -26.62
C GLY A 93 -3.09 15.37 -26.10
N MET A 94 -2.30 15.80 -25.11
CA MET A 94 -1.29 14.96 -24.47
C MET A 94 -1.88 13.70 -23.81
N PHE A 95 -3.06 13.82 -23.19
CA PHE A 95 -3.76 12.66 -22.64
C PHE A 95 -4.13 11.68 -23.76
N ARG A 96 -4.74 12.17 -24.85
CA ARG A 96 -5.20 11.33 -25.96
C ARG A 96 -4.04 10.62 -26.67
N ASP A 97 -2.89 11.26 -26.76
CA ASP A 97 -1.67 10.68 -27.33
C ASP A 97 -1.10 9.54 -26.48
N ARG A 98 -1.41 9.54 -25.17
CA ARG A 98 -1.02 8.50 -24.21
C ARG A 98 -2.08 7.40 -24.11
N TRP A 99 -3.34 7.77 -23.94
CA TRP A 99 -4.45 6.84 -23.78
C TRP A 99 -5.59 7.24 -24.71
N ARG A 100 -5.79 6.41 -25.73
CA ARG A 100 -6.88 6.59 -26.70
C ARG A 100 -8.27 6.43 -26.08
N TYR A 101 -8.39 5.61 -25.03
CA TYR A 101 -9.65 5.28 -24.39
C TYR A 101 -9.54 5.44 -22.87
N LYS A 102 -10.64 5.83 -22.21
CA LYS A 102 -10.72 5.92 -20.75
C LYS A 102 -10.38 4.60 -20.08
N SER A 103 -10.88 3.48 -20.58
CA SER A 103 -10.60 2.14 -20.03
C SER A 103 -9.10 1.84 -20.00
N ARG A 104 -8.37 2.14 -21.08
CA ARG A 104 -6.90 1.98 -21.15
C ARG A 104 -6.17 2.80 -20.08
N TYR A 105 -6.61 4.03 -19.84
CA TYR A 105 -6.08 4.84 -18.76
C TYR A 105 -6.40 4.24 -17.38
N THR A 106 -7.63 3.76 -17.18
CA THR A 106 -8.03 3.13 -15.92
C THR A 106 -7.20 1.88 -15.60
N GLU A 107 -6.97 1.00 -16.59
CA GLU A 107 -6.10 -0.18 -16.41
C GLU A 107 -4.67 0.21 -16.00
N ASP A 108 -4.10 1.21 -16.67
CA ASP A 108 -2.77 1.72 -16.35
C ASP A 108 -2.73 2.45 -15.00
N LEU A 109 -3.83 3.10 -14.59
CA LEU A 109 -3.95 3.72 -13.27
C LEU A 109 -4.01 2.68 -12.15
N ILE A 110 -4.73 1.57 -12.36
CA ILE A 110 -4.74 0.41 -11.45
C ILE A 110 -3.32 -0.18 -11.35
N ALA A 111 -2.66 -0.40 -12.50
CA ALA A 111 -1.29 -0.91 -12.52
C ALA A 111 -0.32 0.05 -11.81
N TYR A 112 -0.48 1.36 -12.01
CA TYR A 112 0.33 2.37 -11.35
C TYR A 112 0.10 2.38 -9.83
N LEU A 113 -1.14 2.31 -9.36
CA LEU A 113 -1.49 2.20 -7.95
C LEU A 113 -0.93 0.93 -7.30
N LEU A 114 -0.81 -0.16 -8.06
CA LEU A 114 -0.37 -1.46 -7.55
C LEU A 114 1.08 -1.80 -7.91
N ARG A 115 1.86 -0.83 -8.40
CA ARG A 115 3.25 -1.08 -8.84
C ARG A 115 4.15 -1.53 -7.67
N PRO A 116 5.10 -2.46 -7.91
CA PRO A 116 5.99 -2.99 -6.86
C PRO A 116 6.75 -1.93 -6.07
N ALA A 117 7.12 -0.84 -6.72
CA ALA A 117 7.85 0.23 -6.05
C ALA A 117 7.13 0.80 -4.83
N LEU A 118 5.79 0.82 -4.79
CA LEU A 118 5.07 1.33 -3.62
C LEU A 118 5.26 0.44 -2.38
N VAL A 119 5.25 -0.89 -2.54
CA VAL A 119 5.54 -1.78 -1.42
C VAL A 119 7.01 -1.68 -1.00
N GLU A 120 7.94 -1.47 -1.95
CA GLU A 120 9.34 -1.23 -1.61
C GLU A 120 9.54 0.08 -0.82
N HIS A 121 8.81 1.15 -1.16
CA HIS A 121 8.80 2.39 -0.38
C HIS A 121 8.25 2.15 1.03
N ALA A 122 7.11 1.46 1.16
CA ALA A 122 6.54 1.14 2.46
C ALA A 122 7.47 0.27 3.31
N ILE A 123 8.19 -0.68 2.71
CA ILE A 123 9.20 -1.49 3.40
C ILE A 123 10.33 -0.60 3.91
N ARG A 124 10.82 0.35 3.10
CA ARG A 124 11.84 1.31 3.52
C ARG A 124 11.34 2.18 4.67
N ASP A 125 10.13 2.72 4.58
CA ASP A 125 9.55 3.57 5.63
C ASP A 125 9.37 2.80 6.95
N VAL A 126 8.92 1.54 6.87
CA VAL A 126 8.82 0.66 8.03
C VAL A 126 10.20 0.34 8.62
N ALA A 127 11.18 -0.02 7.77
CA ALA A 127 12.54 -0.30 8.22
C ALA A 127 13.14 0.93 8.93
N ASP A 128 12.95 2.11 8.35
CA ASP A 128 13.44 3.39 8.86
C ASP A 128 12.77 3.77 10.18
N ALA A 129 11.46 3.58 10.28
CA ALA A 129 10.73 3.74 11.53
C ALA A 129 11.25 2.76 12.60
N ALA A 130 11.63 1.53 12.23
CA ALA A 130 12.17 0.55 13.17
C ALA A 130 13.64 0.82 13.58
N ARG A 131 14.45 1.48 12.74
CA ARG A 131 15.88 1.77 13.01
C ARG A 131 16.11 2.60 14.29
N GLY A 132 15.16 3.44 14.69
CA GLY A 132 15.24 4.26 15.89
C GLY A 132 14.79 3.58 17.19
N LEU A 133 14.77 2.25 17.26
CA LEU A 133 14.39 1.49 18.46
C LEU A 133 15.66 1.06 19.23
N PRO A 134 15.76 1.30 20.55
CA PRO A 134 16.91 0.85 21.34
C PRO A 134 17.16 -0.67 21.26
N GLU A 135 18.43 -1.06 21.25
CA GLU A 135 18.86 -2.47 21.15
C GLU A 135 18.62 -3.28 22.45
N ASP A 136 18.41 -2.60 23.56
CA ASP A 136 18.19 -3.14 24.89
C ASP A 136 16.71 -3.19 25.30
N LEU A 137 15.77 -2.75 24.44
CA LEU A 137 14.35 -2.81 24.74
C LEU A 137 13.90 -4.24 25.13
N PRO A 138 13.14 -4.40 26.24
CA PRO A 138 12.44 -5.63 26.54
C PRO A 138 11.49 -6.02 25.40
N PHE A 139 11.27 -7.32 25.20
CA PHE A 139 10.50 -7.85 24.08
C PHE A 139 9.11 -7.21 23.95
N THR A 140 8.36 -7.14 25.05
CA THR A 140 7.01 -6.56 25.07
C THR A 140 6.99 -5.10 24.65
N GLU A 141 7.95 -4.31 25.12
CA GLU A 141 8.03 -2.89 24.75
C GLU A 141 8.49 -2.72 23.30
N LEU A 142 9.39 -3.59 22.82
CA LEU A 142 9.77 -3.61 21.41
C LEU A 142 8.56 -3.91 20.51
N VAL A 143 7.76 -4.93 20.84
CA VAL A 143 6.54 -5.28 20.07
C VAL A 143 5.58 -4.10 20.05
N ARG A 144 5.33 -3.48 21.21
CA ARG A 144 4.45 -2.31 21.32
C ARG A 144 4.91 -1.15 20.44
N GLN A 145 6.18 -0.78 20.52
CA GLN A 145 6.70 0.34 19.72
C GLN A 145 6.78 0.00 18.23
N LEU A 146 7.17 -1.23 17.87
CA LEU A 146 7.23 -1.65 16.47
C LEU A 146 5.84 -1.66 15.84
N VAL A 147 4.83 -2.23 16.52
CA VAL A 147 3.43 -2.19 16.06
C VAL A 147 2.96 -0.75 15.89
N ALA A 148 3.16 0.10 16.90
CA ALA A 148 2.73 1.51 16.81
C ALA A 148 3.35 2.23 15.61
N ARG A 149 4.65 2.03 15.36
CA ARG A 149 5.36 2.64 14.22
C ARG A 149 4.90 2.09 12.87
N VAL A 150 4.77 0.76 12.73
CA VAL A 150 4.32 0.11 11.48
C VAL A 150 2.88 0.48 11.14
N MET A 151 2.00 0.48 12.14
CA MET A 151 0.60 0.87 11.97
C MET A 151 0.50 2.36 11.60
N ALA A 152 1.31 3.23 12.20
CA ALA A 152 1.32 4.65 11.85
C ALA A 152 1.73 4.92 10.39
N VAL A 153 2.72 4.18 9.86
CA VAL A 153 3.14 4.28 8.45
C VAL A 153 2.00 3.87 7.51
N THR A 154 1.36 2.72 7.78
CA THR A 154 0.40 2.13 6.83
C THR A 154 -1.05 2.64 6.98
N LEU A 155 -1.44 3.15 8.15
CA LEU A 155 -2.77 3.74 8.35
C LEU A 155 -2.88 5.17 7.79
N LYS A 156 -1.79 5.93 7.81
CA LYS A 156 -1.78 7.33 7.31
C LYS A 156 -1.57 7.42 5.79
N ASP A 157 -1.14 6.35 5.16
CA ASP A 157 -0.93 6.30 3.72
C ASP A 157 -2.28 6.15 2.97
N GLN A 158 -2.65 7.21 2.27
CA GLN A 158 -3.84 7.23 1.42
C GLN A 158 -3.73 6.24 0.25
N LEU A 159 -2.54 5.99 -0.29
CA LEU A 159 -2.35 5.03 -1.38
C LEU A 159 -2.56 3.61 -0.89
N TRP A 160 -2.05 3.25 0.30
CA TRP A 160 -2.37 1.97 0.93
C TRP A 160 -3.88 1.81 1.16
N SER A 161 -4.57 2.90 1.49
CA SER A 161 -6.03 2.91 1.65
C SER A 161 -6.76 2.67 0.34
N LEU A 162 -6.34 3.37 -0.71
CA LEU A 162 -6.89 3.24 -2.04
C LEU A 162 -6.65 1.83 -2.63
N GLN A 163 -5.47 1.23 -2.40
CA GLN A 163 -5.17 -0.16 -2.78
C GLN A 163 -6.15 -1.15 -2.15
N THR A 164 -6.48 -0.99 -0.85
CA THR A 164 -7.47 -1.84 -0.17
C THR A 164 -8.86 -1.70 -0.81
N VAL A 165 -9.30 -0.48 -1.13
CA VAL A 165 -10.58 -0.25 -1.80
C VAL A 165 -10.63 -0.94 -3.17
N VAL A 166 -9.59 -0.76 -3.98
CA VAL A 166 -9.49 -1.37 -5.32
C VAL A 166 -9.50 -2.89 -5.24
N TRP A 167 -8.75 -3.48 -4.31
CA TRP A 167 -8.74 -4.92 -4.10
C TRP A 167 -10.11 -5.48 -3.72
N VAL A 168 -10.76 -4.89 -2.71
CA VAL A 168 -12.06 -5.36 -2.22
C VAL A 168 -13.15 -5.23 -3.29
N ALA A 169 -13.09 -4.16 -4.09
CA ALA A 169 -14.09 -3.90 -5.12
C ALA A 169 -13.84 -4.67 -6.42
N LEU A 170 -12.59 -5.11 -6.69
CA LEU A 170 -12.20 -5.84 -7.90
C LEU A 170 -11.48 -7.17 -7.59
N PRO A 171 -12.07 -8.09 -6.79
CA PRO A 171 -11.37 -9.28 -6.28
C PRO A 171 -10.99 -10.29 -7.37
N ASN A 172 -11.69 -10.28 -8.50
CA ASN A 172 -11.47 -11.19 -9.64
C ASN A 172 -10.75 -10.53 -10.82
N HIS A 173 -10.27 -9.29 -10.65
CA HIS A 173 -9.59 -8.58 -11.74
C HIS A 173 -8.16 -9.13 -11.92
N PRO A 174 -7.77 -9.66 -13.10
CA PRO A 174 -6.51 -10.37 -13.27
C PRO A 174 -5.26 -9.54 -12.95
N LEU A 175 -5.24 -8.26 -13.35
CA LEU A 175 -4.11 -7.37 -13.02
C LEU A 175 -4.01 -7.13 -11.51
N VAL A 176 -5.15 -6.95 -10.84
CA VAL A 176 -5.18 -6.70 -9.39
C VAL A 176 -4.63 -7.93 -8.65
N GLN A 177 -5.10 -9.12 -8.99
CA GLN A 177 -4.58 -10.37 -8.41
C GLN A 177 -3.07 -10.55 -8.66
N THR A 178 -2.60 -10.24 -9.86
CA THR A 178 -1.18 -10.38 -10.22
C THR A 178 -0.31 -9.45 -9.39
N PHE A 179 -0.65 -8.16 -9.33
CA PHE A 179 0.15 -7.20 -8.57
C PHE A 179 0.07 -7.43 -7.07
N LEU A 180 -1.12 -7.74 -6.52
CA LEU A 180 -1.27 -8.03 -5.09
C LEU A 180 -0.48 -9.26 -4.67
N LYS A 181 -0.44 -10.30 -5.51
CA LYS A 181 0.40 -11.47 -5.25
C LYS A 181 1.88 -11.09 -5.13
N VAL A 182 2.40 -10.30 -6.07
CA VAL A 182 3.80 -9.84 -6.04
C VAL A 182 4.08 -8.97 -4.82
N GLN A 183 3.17 -8.04 -4.49
CA GLN A 183 3.32 -7.19 -3.31
C GLN A 183 3.31 -8.01 -2.01
N HIS A 184 2.39 -8.98 -1.89
CA HIS A 184 2.30 -9.88 -0.76
C HIS A 184 3.58 -10.69 -0.60
N GLU A 185 4.07 -11.32 -1.67
CA GLU A 185 5.33 -12.09 -1.66
C GLU A 185 6.52 -11.23 -1.20
N GLN A 186 6.64 -10.00 -1.69
CA GLN A 186 7.70 -9.07 -1.27
C GLN A 186 7.58 -8.65 0.20
N TRP A 187 6.37 -8.33 0.64
CA TRP A 187 6.09 -7.91 2.01
C TRP A 187 6.36 -9.04 3.01
N ILE A 188 5.89 -10.25 2.71
CA ILE A 188 6.11 -11.44 3.53
C ILE A 188 7.58 -11.83 3.57
N ALA A 189 8.31 -11.75 2.46
CA ALA A 189 9.75 -12.01 2.44
C ALA A 189 10.52 -11.06 3.38
N TYR A 190 10.19 -9.75 3.36
CA TYR A 190 10.79 -8.78 4.28
C TYR A 190 10.52 -9.11 5.75
N TRP A 191 9.27 -9.44 6.09
CA TRP A 191 8.89 -9.76 7.47
C TRP A 191 9.45 -11.10 7.95
N THR A 192 9.51 -12.11 7.09
CA THR A 192 10.16 -13.40 7.36
C THR A 192 11.60 -13.19 7.85
N ALA A 193 12.40 -12.44 7.09
CA ALA A 193 13.78 -12.14 7.45
C ALA A 193 13.88 -11.26 8.71
N THR A 194 12.91 -10.37 8.92
CA THR A 194 12.88 -9.49 10.10
C THR A 194 12.55 -10.26 11.37
N TYR A 195 11.56 -11.14 11.35
CA TYR A 195 11.18 -11.96 12.50
C TYR A 195 12.27 -12.96 12.88
N GLU A 196 12.95 -13.56 11.90
CA GLU A 196 14.11 -14.42 12.17
C GLU A 196 15.23 -13.66 12.90
N ARG A 197 15.58 -12.45 12.46
CA ARG A 197 16.59 -11.62 13.13
C ARG A 197 16.17 -11.24 14.56
N LEU A 198 14.91 -10.85 14.75
CA LEU A 198 14.38 -10.50 16.06
C LEU A 198 14.38 -11.71 17.00
N ALA A 199 14.01 -12.88 16.52
CA ALA A 199 14.03 -14.10 17.32
C ALA A 199 15.44 -14.41 17.83
N ARG A 200 16.48 -14.29 16.98
CA ARG A 200 17.88 -14.46 17.42
C ARG A 200 18.27 -13.46 18.51
N ARG A 201 17.80 -12.21 18.44
CA ARG A 201 18.05 -11.18 19.47
C ARG A 201 17.47 -11.56 20.84
N PHE A 202 16.32 -12.23 20.87
CA PHE A 202 15.63 -12.65 22.10
C PHE A 202 15.80 -14.14 22.42
N ASP A 203 16.72 -14.82 21.74
CA ASP A 203 16.95 -16.26 21.86
C ASP A 203 15.66 -17.10 21.71
N LEU A 204 14.73 -16.68 20.85
CA LEU A 204 13.49 -17.41 20.58
C LEU A 204 13.74 -18.55 19.60
N GLN A 205 13.25 -19.73 19.97
CA GLN A 205 13.35 -20.95 19.18
C GLN A 205 11.98 -21.32 18.63
N LEU A 206 11.85 -21.25 17.31
CA LEU A 206 10.62 -21.63 16.61
C LEU A 206 10.39 -23.15 16.77
N ARG A 207 9.13 -23.56 16.95
CA ARG A 207 8.78 -24.98 16.97
C ARG A 207 9.03 -25.61 15.60
N PRO A 208 9.44 -26.89 15.53
CA PRO A 208 9.87 -27.53 14.29
C PRO A 208 8.75 -27.67 13.24
N GLU A 209 7.49 -27.64 13.64
CA GLU A 209 6.32 -27.66 12.76
C GLU A 209 6.05 -26.34 12.02
N TYR A 210 6.71 -25.24 12.41
CA TYR A 210 6.53 -23.93 11.80
C TYR A 210 7.79 -23.43 11.11
N THR A 211 7.60 -22.57 10.12
CA THR A 211 8.63 -21.80 9.44
C THR A 211 8.50 -20.31 9.75
N TRP A 212 9.56 -19.53 9.52
CA TRP A 212 9.48 -18.07 9.65
C TRP A 212 8.49 -17.43 8.66
N HIS A 213 8.25 -18.10 7.53
CA HIS A 213 7.22 -17.71 6.58
C HIS A 213 5.82 -17.85 7.21
N ASP A 214 5.54 -18.96 7.91
CA ASP A 214 4.26 -19.15 8.61
C ASP A 214 4.03 -18.08 9.69
N VAL A 215 5.08 -17.74 10.44
CA VAL A 215 5.03 -16.64 11.42
C VAL A 215 4.69 -15.32 10.73
N ALA A 216 5.34 -15.03 9.59
CA ALA A 216 5.10 -13.82 8.83
C ALA A 216 3.67 -13.74 8.28
N GLU A 217 3.14 -14.84 7.75
CA GLU A 217 1.75 -14.94 7.26
C GLU A 217 0.73 -14.71 8.38
N VAL A 218 0.88 -15.38 9.52
CA VAL A 218 -0.05 -15.25 10.66
C VAL A 218 -0.04 -13.82 11.21
N PHE A 219 1.13 -13.23 11.40
CA PHE A 219 1.24 -11.85 11.88
C PHE A 219 0.74 -10.85 10.84
N HIS A 220 0.97 -11.10 9.55
CA HIS A 220 0.45 -10.27 8.47
C HIS A 220 -1.08 -10.27 8.44
N ALA A 221 -1.72 -11.44 8.47
CA ALA A 221 -3.17 -11.57 8.50
C ALA A 221 -3.78 -10.85 9.72
N THR A 222 -3.13 -10.98 10.87
CA THR A 222 -3.56 -10.28 12.10
C THR A 222 -3.43 -8.76 11.95
N ALA A 223 -2.32 -8.27 11.41
CA ALA A 223 -2.08 -6.85 11.18
C ALA A 223 -3.01 -6.26 10.12
N GLU A 224 -3.33 -7.01 9.06
CA GLU A 224 -4.30 -6.61 8.05
C GLU A 224 -5.70 -6.47 8.65
N GLY A 225 -6.17 -7.46 9.41
CA GLY A 225 -7.45 -7.40 10.11
C GLY A 225 -7.53 -6.24 11.11
N ALA A 226 -6.44 -5.99 11.85
CA ALA A 226 -6.35 -4.85 12.76
C ALA A 226 -6.41 -3.50 12.00
N ARG A 227 -5.70 -3.37 10.88
CA ARG A 227 -5.71 -2.15 10.05
C ARG A 227 -7.08 -1.89 9.42
N LEU A 228 -7.70 -2.91 8.84
CA LEU A 228 -9.02 -2.78 8.22
C LEU A 228 -10.04 -2.31 9.25
N ARG A 229 -10.04 -2.92 10.43
CA ARG A 229 -10.91 -2.51 11.54
C ARG A 229 -10.63 -1.07 11.97
N ALA A 230 -9.35 -0.71 12.17
CA ALA A 230 -8.96 0.62 12.61
C ALA A 230 -9.42 1.73 11.65
N ARG A 231 -9.42 1.45 10.34
CA ARG A 231 -9.96 2.37 9.33
C ARG A 231 -11.47 2.54 9.45
N VAL A 232 -12.20 1.44 9.61
CA VAL A 232 -13.67 1.46 9.75
C VAL A 232 -14.11 2.16 11.05
N THR A 233 -13.37 1.96 12.15
CA THR A 233 -13.71 2.53 13.47
C THR A 233 -13.03 3.88 13.75
N GLY A 234 -12.21 4.38 12.83
CA GLY A 234 -11.45 5.63 12.98
C GLY A 234 -10.33 5.60 14.02
N SER A 235 -10.07 4.45 14.64
CA SER A 235 -9.04 4.27 15.68
C SER A 235 -8.68 2.79 15.82
N ALA A 236 -7.43 2.51 16.21
CA ALA A 236 -7.00 1.15 16.50
C ALA A 236 -7.81 0.56 17.67
N ALA A 237 -8.20 -0.71 17.55
CA ALA A 237 -8.90 -1.39 18.64
C ALA A 237 -7.94 -1.63 19.81
N VAL A 238 -8.42 -1.36 21.02
CA VAL A 238 -7.65 -1.45 22.26
C VAL A 238 -8.23 -2.55 23.13
N LEU A 239 -7.36 -3.35 23.75
CA LEU A 239 -7.74 -4.37 24.71
C LEU A 239 -8.02 -3.77 26.10
N SER A 240 -8.60 -4.56 27.00
CA SER A 240 -8.80 -4.14 28.40
C SER A 240 -7.49 -3.80 29.13
N SER A 241 -6.35 -4.28 28.65
CA SER A 241 -5.02 -3.91 29.16
C SER A 241 -4.57 -2.50 28.76
N GLY A 242 -5.25 -1.87 27.79
CA GLY A 242 -4.81 -0.61 27.17
C GLY A 242 -3.87 -0.78 25.98
N ASP A 243 -3.47 -2.02 25.63
CA ASP A 243 -2.64 -2.28 24.45
C ASP A 243 -3.47 -2.35 23.16
N ASP A 244 -2.83 -2.05 22.03
CA ASP A 244 -3.36 -2.30 20.69
C ASP A 244 -3.67 -3.80 20.52
N VAL A 245 -4.79 -4.10 19.86
CA VAL A 245 -5.24 -5.48 19.60
C VAL A 245 -4.18 -6.34 18.89
N LEU A 246 -3.37 -5.75 18.01
CA LEU A 246 -2.29 -6.44 17.33
C LEU A 246 -1.15 -6.80 18.28
N VAL A 247 -0.81 -5.92 19.23
CA VAL A 247 0.17 -6.21 20.29
C VAL A 247 -0.31 -7.40 21.12
N GLY A 248 -1.55 -7.35 21.58
CA GLY A 248 -2.12 -8.46 22.36
C GLY A 248 -2.21 -9.77 21.59
N ALA A 249 -2.60 -9.72 20.31
CA ALA A 249 -2.65 -10.91 19.45
C ALA A 249 -1.26 -11.53 19.25
N ILE A 250 -0.23 -10.73 19.00
CA ILE A 250 1.16 -11.22 18.92
C ILE A 250 1.56 -11.92 20.22
N HIS A 251 1.29 -11.30 21.38
CA HIS A 251 1.60 -11.90 22.68
C HIS A 251 0.86 -13.21 22.93
N MET A 252 -0.40 -13.33 22.50
CA MET A 252 -1.17 -14.57 22.62
C MET A 252 -0.65 -15.68 21.70
N LEU A 253 -0.10 -15.33 20.54
CA LEU A 253 0.42 -16.29 19.56
C LEU A 253 1.82 -16.80 19.89
N VAL A 254 2.66 -15.98 20.54
CA VAL A 254 4.06 -16.34 20.89
C VAL A 254 4.18 -17.70 21.59
N PRO A 255 3.42 -18.03 22.65
CA PRO A 255 3.50 -19.34 23.30
C PRO A 255 3.22 -20.54 22.38
N GLY A 256 2.35 -20.35 21.39
CA GLY A 256 2.00 -21.37 20.41
C GLY A 256 3.06 -21.57 19.33
N LEU A 257 3.84 -20.53 19.01
CA LEU A 257 4.83 -20.55 17.92
C LEU A 257 6.23 -20.98 18.40
N PHE A 258 6.60 -20.67 19.65
CA PHE A 258 7.97 -20.85 20.15
C PHE A 258 8.07 -21.95 21.22
N LEU A 259 9.23 -22.62 21.29
CA LEU A 259 9.56 -23.65 22.29
C LEU A 259 9.87 -23.05 23.66
N ASN A 260 10.45 -21.85 23.68
CA ASN A 260 10.91 -21.13 24.86
C ASN A 260 10.31 -19.71 24.95
N PRO A 261 8.98 -19.57 24.96
CA PRO A 261 8.32 -18.27 24.95
C PRO A 261 8.67 -17.42 26.17
N GLU A 262 9.09 -18.03 27.28
CA GLU A 262 9.53 -17.32 28.49
C GLU A 262 10.82 -16.51 28.30
N SER A 263 11.61 -16.77 27.25
CA SER A 263 12.77 -15.95 26.89
C SER A 263 12.37 -14.49 26.63
N THR A 264 11.11 -14.23 26.23
CA THR A 264 10.56 -12.87 26.09
C THR A 264 10.54 -12.08 27.41
N ALA A 265 10.53 -12.74 28.56
CA ALA A 265 10.45 -12.10 29.88
C ALA A 265 11.82 -11.89 30.55
N ARG A 266 12.91 -12.46 30.03
CA ARG A 266 14.21 -12.54 30.73
C ARG A 266 15.13 -11.32 30.57
N ARG A 267 14.72 -10.25 29.85
CA ARG A 267 15.52 -9.03 29.63
C ARG A 267 14.90 -7.75 30.24
N SER A 268 14.17 -7.87 31.35
CA SER A 268 13.71 -6.72 32.16
C SER A 268 14.81 -6.24 33.10
#